data_AF-A0A672V537-F1
#
_entry.id   AF-A0A672V537-F1
#
_cell.length_a   1.000
_cell.length_b   1.000
_cell.length_c   1.000
_cell.angle_alpha   90.00
_cell.angle_beta   90.00
_cell.angle_gamma   90.00
#
_symmetry.space_group_name_H-M   'P 1'
#
loop_
_entity.id
_entity.type
_entity.pdbx_description
1 polymer ?
#
loop_
_entity_poly.entity_id
_entity_poly.type
_entity_poly.pdbx_seq_one_letter_code
_entity_poly.pdbx_strand_id
1 'polypeptide(L)'
;MELRAGDSWGIFTFLCAALCNLPALPALNCTEELGPGQSIQKTYDLTRYLEHQLRTLAGTYLNYLGPPFNEPDFNPPRLAHAERVPSATVDLDLWRGLTDNARLAANYRAYSRVLCSLRALDGQGTAELRHRLGHFCSSLQGLVLSIAGVMSSLGYPLPAGPPVSPGGASIPPNGGAPNDFLKKMDDFWLLKELQTWLWRSAKDFNRLKKKVPPAVVTLRMEARGF
;
A
#
# COMPACT_ATOMS: atom_id res chain seq x y z
N MET A 1 -12.76 22.31 61.23
CA MET A 1 -13.60 22.01 60.06
C MET A 1 -12.75 21.21 59.09
N GLU A 2 -12.97 19.91 59.07
CA GLU A 2 -12.33 18.95 58.17
C GLU A 2 -12.88 19.11 56.75
N LEU A 3 -12.01 19.09 55.73
CA LEU A 3 -12.40 18.78 54.36
C LEU A 3 -11.66 17.51 53.95
N ARG A 4 -12.41 16.41 53.98
CA ARG A 4 -11.99 15.04 53.73
C ARG A 4 -11.80 14.87 52.22
N ALA A 5 -10.63 14.37 51.81
CA ALA A 5 -10.39 13.89 50.47
C ALA A 5 -11.14 12.56 50.23
N GLY A 6 -12.04 12.53 49.26
CA GLY A 6 -12.82 11.38 48.78
C GLY A 6 -13.83 11.88 47.74
N ASP A 7 -14.13 11.26 46.60
CA ASP A 7 -13.91 9.92 46.07
C ASP A 7 -13.72 10.04 44.55
N SER A 8 -12.48 9.93 44.05
CA SER A 8 -12.24 9.86 42.59
C SER A 8 -12.12 8.42 42.09
N TRP A 9 -11.84 7.47 42.99
CA TRP A 9 -11.76 6.05 42.68
C TRP A 9 -13.13 5.40 42.47
N GLY A 10 -14.17 5.86 43.18
CA GLY A 10 -15.54 5.35 43.03
C GLY A 10 -16.14 5.59 41.65
N ILE A 11 -15.81 6.71 41.01
CA ILE A 11 -16.29 7.06 39.66
C ILE A 11 -15.61 6.16 38.62
N PHE A 12 -14.31 5.92 38.77
CA PHE A 12 -13.54 5.06 37.86
C PHE A 12 -13.97 3.59 37.97
N THR A 13 -14.23 3.10 39.19
CA THR A 13 -14.73 1.73 39.39
C THR A 13 -16.15 1.56 38.89
N PHE A 14 -17.01 2.57 39.01
CA PHE A 14 -18.37 2.53 38.47
C PHE A 14 -18.39 2.56 36.93
N LEU A 15 -17.52 3.36 36.29
CA LEU A 15 -17.32 3.36 34.84
C LEU A 15 -16.78 2.02 34.34
N CYS A 16 -15.79 1.43 35.02
CA CYS A 16 -15.26 0.11 34.67
C CYS A 16 -16.31 -1.00 34.86
N ALA A 17 -17.12 -0.95 35.93
CA ALA A 17 -18.18 -1.93 36.15
C ALA A 17 -19.32 -1.81 35.13
N ALA A 18 -19.66 -0.60 34.68
CA ALA A 18 -20.67 -0.37 33.65
C ALA A 18 -20.21 -0.87 32.27
N LEU A 19 -18.93 -0.70 31.94
CA LEU A 19 -18.33 -1.25 30.71
C LEU A 19 -18.28 -2.78 30.71
N CYS A 20 -18.04 -3.40 31.88
CA CYS A 20 -17.95 -4.85 32.02
C CYS A 20 -19.32 -5.56 32.12
N ASN A 21 -20.41 -4.83 32.40
CA ASN A 21 -21.76 -5.40 32.55
C ASN A 21 -22.74 -4.95 31.45
N LEU A 22 -22.25 -4.48 30.31
CA LEU A 22 -23.10 -4.33 29.13
C LEU A 22 -23.62 -5.72 28.74
N PRO A 23 -24.94 -6.00 28.81
CA PRO A 23 -25.47 -7.18 28.15
C PRO A 23 -25.09 -7.06 26.68
N ALA A 24 -24.63 -8.16 26.07
CA ALA A 24 -24.30 -8.21 24.66
C ALA A 24 -25.55 -7.87 23.82
N LEU A 25 -25.76 -6.57 23.59
CA LEU A 25 -26.75 -6.06 22.67
C LEU A 25 -26.32 -6.57 21.28
N PRO A 26 -27.16 -7.30 20.53
CA PRO A 26 -26.86 -7.75 19.18
C PRO A 26 -26.97 -6.59 18.17
N ALA A 27 -26.52 -5.40 18.55
CA ALA A 27 -26.64 -4.17 17.79
C ALA A 27 -25.36 -3.35 17.98
N LEU A 28 -24.32 -3.76 17.26
CA LEU A 28 -23.14 -2.97 16.84
C LEU A 28 -22.03 -3.85 16.23
N ASN A 29 -22.30 -5.12 15.89
CA ASN A 29 -21.45 -5.86 14.95
C ASN A 29 -21.88 -5.58 13.51
N CYS A 30 -21.89 -4.30 13.12
CA CYS A 30 -21.81 -3.94 11.71
C CYS A 30 -20.34 -3.76 11.36
N THR A 31 -19.54 -4.83 11.50
CA THR A 31 -18.48 -5.01 10.52
C THR A 31 -19.23 -5.40 9.26
N GLU A 32 -19.74 -4.39 8.55
CA GLU A 32 -20.26 -4.57 7.20
C GLU A 32 -19.03 -5.04 6.42
N GLU A 33 -18.86 -6.37 6.36
CA GLU A 33 -17.91 -7.05 5.48
C GLU A 33 -18.19 -6.47 4.10
N LEU A 34 -17.37 -5.49 3.71
CA LEU A 34 -17.46 -4.82 2.44
C LEU A 34 -17.48 -5.90 1.39
N GLY A 35 -18.64 -6.12 0.77
CA GLY A 35 -18.79 -7.14 -0.26
C GLY A 35 -17.63 -6.99 -1.27
N PRO A 36 -17.08 -8.09 -1.80
CA PRO A 36 -15.79 -8.05 -2.52
C PRO A 36 -15.74 -6.96 -3.60
N GLY A 37 -16.86 -6.68 -4.28
CA GLY A 37 -16.97 -5.60 -5.26
C GLY A 37 -16.71 -4.19 -4.71
N GLN A 38 -17.20 -3.87 -3.50
CA GLN A 38 -17.00 -2.57 -2.87
C GLN A 38 -15.56 -2.43 -2.33
N SER A 39 -14.97 -3.51 -1.81
CA SER A 39 -13.55 -3.57 -1.43
C SER A 39 -12.62 -3.35 -2.64
N ILE A 40 -12.92 -4.00 -3.79
CA ILE A 40 -12.19 -3.80 -5.04
C ILE A 40 -12.33 -2.35 -5.53
N GLN A 41 -13.54 -1.76 -5.43
CA GLN A 41 -13.78 -0.38 -5.84
C GLN A 41 -12.96 0.61 -5.01
N LYS A 42 -12.97 0.48 -3.67
CA LYS A 42 -12.12 1.31 -2.79
C LYS A 42 -10.63 1.17 -3.13
N THR A 43 -10.17 -0.05 -3.37
CA THR A 43 -8.78 -0.33 -3.76
C THR A 43 -8.42 0.35 -5.09
N TYR A 44 -9.33 0.29 -6.07
CA TYR A 44 -9.18 0.97 -7.35
C TYR A 44 -9.11 2.50 -7.20
N ASP A 45 -10.03 3.09 -6.45
CA ASP A 45 -10.08 4.55 -6.24
C ASP A 45 -8.81 5.05 -5.55
N LEU A 46 -8.32 4.32 -4.55
CA LEU A 46 -7.06 4.63 -3.88
C LEU A 46 -5.85 4.50 -4.83
N THR A 47 -5.85 3.51 -5.73
CA THR A 47 -4.81 3.38 -6.76
C THR A 47 -4.80 4.59 -7.69
N ARG A 48 -5.98 5.05 -8.13
CA ARG A 48 -6.12 6.23 -9.00
C ARG A 48 -5.72 7.53 -8.28
N TYR A 49 -6.08 7.64 -7.01
CA TYR A 49 -5.65 8.74 -6.14
C TYR A 49 -4.13 8.80 -6.04
N LEU A 50 -3.47 7.67 -5.78
CA LEU A 50 -2.01 7.57 -5.72
C LEU A 50 -1.35 7.89 -7.06
N GLU A 51 -1.92 7.47 -8.19
CA GLU A 51 -1.40 7.85 -9.51
C GLU A 51 -1.41 9.37 -9.71
N HIS A 52 -2.47 10.05 -9.28
CA HIS A 52 -2.54 11.50 -9.35
C HIS A 52 -1.53 12.16 -8.41
N GLN A 53 -1.46 11.71 -7.15
CA GLN A 53 -0.50 12.23 -6.16
C GLN A 53 0.96 12.03 -6.60
N LEU A 54 1.26 10.90 -7.24
CA LEU A 54 2.62 10.58 -7.70
C LEU A 54 3.10 11.56 -8.76
N ARG A 55 2.24 12.06 -9.66
CA ARG A 55 2.65 13.03 -10.69
C ARG A 55 3.20 14.31 -10.05
N THR A 56 2.49 14.82 -9.05
CA THR A 56 2.92 16.00 -8.30
C THR A 56 4.17 15.72 -7.48
N LEU A 57 4.20 14.59 -6.75
CA LEU A 57 5.35 14.19 -5.94
C LEU A 57 6.62 14.01 -6.78
N ALA A 58 6.51 13.31 -7.92
CA ALA A 58 7.64 13.07 -8.81
C ALA A 58 8.20 14.39 -9.35
N GLY A 59 7.34 15.33 -9.76
CA GLY A 59 7.78 16.67 -10.18
C GLY A 59 8.57 17.38 -9.08
N THR A 60 8.04 17.42 -7.84
CA THR A 60 8.73 18.05 -6.71
C THR A 60 10.06 17.35 -6.37
N TYR A 61 10.07 16.01 -6.39
CA TYR A 61 11.26 15.23 -6.06
C TYR A 61 12.36 15.39 -7.12
N LEU A 62 12.03 15.28 -8.41
CA LEU A 62 12.99 15.45 -9.50
C LEU A 62 13.57 16.87 -9.52
N ASN A 63 12.76 17.90 -9.27
CA ASN A 63 13.26 19.27 -9.11
C ASN A 63 14.21 19.41 -7.92
N TYR A 64 13.96 18.71 -6.82
CA TYR A 64 14.89 18.65 -5.69
C TYR A 64 16.22 17.95 -6.05
N LEU A 65 16.18 16.91 -6.89
CA LEU A 65 17.40 16.24 -7.35
C LEU A 65 18.29 17.13 -8.22
N GLY A 66 17.68 18.04 -8.99
CA GLY A 66 18.32 18.96 -9.92
C GLY A 66 18.80 18.29 -11.22
N PRO A 67 19.50 19.01 -12.10
CA PRO A 67 20.03 18.45 -13.34
C PRO A 67 20.97 17.26 -13.08
N PRO A 68 20.95 16.21 -13.93
CA PRO A 68 20.10 16.07 -15.11
C PRO A 68 18.70 15.47 -14.81
N PHE A 69 18.38 15.15 -13.55
CA PHE A 69 17.18 14.40 -13.18
C PHE A 69 15.84 15.13 -13.42
N ASN A 70 15.86 16.46 -13.51
CA ASN A 70 14.69 17.28 -13.81
C ASN A 70 14.59 17.68 -15.30
N GLU A 71 15.52 17.24 -16.14
CA GLU A 71 15.49 17.51 -17.58
C GLU A 71 14.53 16.54 -18.29
N PRO A 72 13.70 17.01 -19.25
CA PRO A 72 12.64 16.20 -19.86
C PRO A 72 13.17 15.09 -20.77
N ASP A 73 14.36 15.27 -21.33
CA ASP A 73 15.06 14.36 -22.24
C ASP A 73 16.03 13.41 -21.51
N PHE A 74 16.20 13.57 -20.20
CA PHE A 74 17.02 12.68 -19.40
C PHE A 74 16.42 11.28 -19.32
N ASN A 75 17.11 10.33 -19.94
CA ASN A 75 16.75 8.91 -19.95
C ASN A 75 18.00 8.07 -19.62
N PRO A 76 18.38 7.94 -18.34
CA PRO A 76 19.56 7.19 -17.96
C PRO A 76 19.36 5.69 -18.23
N PRO A 77 20.43 4.89 -18.42
CA PRO A 77 20.29 3.45 -18.48
C PRO A 77 19.75 2.90 -17.15
N ARG A 78 18.94 1.83 -17.23
CA ARG A 78 18.47 1.10 -16.04
C ARG A 78 19.63 0.27 -15.50
N LEU A 79 20.16 0.63 -14.33
CA LEU A 79 21.26 -0.13 -13.75
C LEU A 79 20.77 -1.42 -13.10
N ALA A 80 21.58 -2.48 -13.16
CA ALA A 80 21.23 -3.80 -12.63
C ALA A 80 20.94 -3.77 -11.11
N HIS A 81 21.50 -2.82 -10.35
CA HIS A 81 21.21 -2.66 -8.92
C HIS A 81 19.79 -2.13 -8.64
N ALA A 82 19.11 -1.55 -9.63
CA ALA A 82 17.69 -1.23 -9.57
C ALA A 82 16.79 -2.47 -9.55
N GLU A 83 17.35 -3.70 -9.64
CA GLU A 83 16.65 -4.96 -9.38
C GLU A 83 16.08 -5.07 -7.96
N ARG A 84 16.53 -4.22 -7.02
CA ARG A 84 15.93 -4.13 -5.67
C ARG A 84 14.48 -3.68 -5.70
N VAL A 85 14.08 -2.93 -6.73
CA VAL A 85 12.69 -2.48 -6.93
C VAL A 85 12.01 -3.45 -7.89
N PRO A 86 10.87 -4.05 -7.51
CA PRO A 86 10.14 -4.96 -8.39
C PRO A 86 9.72 -4.23 -9.67
N SER A 87 10.05 -4.83 -10.82
CA SER A 87 9.73 -4.21 -12.12
C SER A 87 8.34 -4.58 -12.60
N ALA A 88 7.60 -3.58 -13.05
CA ALA A 88 6.30 -3.77 -13.70
C ALA A 88 6.42 -4.07 -15.21
N THR A 89 7.63 -4.07 -15.79
CA THR A 89 7.88 -4.21 -17.23
C THR A 89 7.78 -5.64 -17.76
N VAL A 90 7.27 -6.57 -16.94
CA VAL A 90 6.88 -7.91 -17.43
C VAL A 90 5.95 -7.73 -18.62
N ASP A 91 6.19 -8.51 -19.68
CA ASP A 91 5.39 -8.51 -20.90
C ASP A 91 3.88 -8.50 -20.61
N LEU A 92 3.14 -7.69 -21.37
CA LEU A 92 1.73 -7.44 -21.12
C LEU A 92 0.90 -8.72 -21.28
N ASP A 93 1.19 -9.55 -22.27
CA ASP A 93 0.44 -10.78 -22.53
C ASP A 93 0.75 -11.83 -21.47
N LEU A 94 2.02 -11.96 -21.08
CA LEU A 94 2.42 -12.81 -19.96
C LEU A 94 1.69 -12.39 -18.67
N TRP A 95 1.62 -11.08 -18.38
CA TRP A 95 0.91 -10.58 -17.21
C TRP A 95 -0.60 -10.83 -17.26
N ARG A 96 -1.22 -10.61 -18.43
CA ARG A 96 -2.66 -10.84 -18.61
C ARG A 96 -3.02 -12.32 -18.48
N GLY A 97 -2.12 -13.21 -18.86
CA GLY A 97 -2.22 -14.66 -18.72
C GLY A 97 -2.18 -15.17 -17.27
N LEU A 98 -1.69 -14.38 -16.32
CA LEU A 98 -1.69 -14.76 -14.90
C LEU A 98 -3.11 -14.95 -14.34
N THR A 99 -3.22 -15.68 -13.23
CA THR A 99 -4.47 -15.73 -12.44
C THR A 99 -4.72 -14.40 -11.73
N ASP A 100 -5.96 -14.16 -11.31
CA ASP A 100 -6.29 -12.94 -10.53
C ASP A 100 -5.53 -12.93 -9.19
N ASN A 101 -5.44 -14.08 -8.52
CA ASN A 101 -4.61 -14.27 -7.33
C ASN A 101 -3.14 -13.90 -7.59
N ALA A 102 -2.53 -14.43 -8.66
CA ALA A 102 -1.12 -14.16 -8.96
C ALA A 102 -0.84 -12.67 -9.19
N ARG A 103 -1.74 -11.95 -9.88
CA ARG A 103 -1.63 -10.49 -10.05
C ARG A 103 -1.78 -9.72 -8.74
N LEU A 104 -2.78 -10.07 -7.93
CA LEU A 104 -2.99 -9.45 -6.62
C LEU A 104 -1.78 -9.67 -5.70
N ALA A 105 -1.26 -10.90 -5.65
CA ALA A 105 -0.06 -11.25 -4.91
C ALA A 105 1.18 -10.47 -5.38
N ALA A 106 1.35 -10.31 -6.69
CA ALA A 106 2.43 -9.52 -7.25
C ALA A 106 2.30 -8.02 -6.92
N ASN A 107 1.10 -7.45 -7.05
CA ASN A 107 0.82 -6.06 -6.63
C ASN A 107 1.12 -5.86 -5.14
N TYR A 108 0.65 -6.76 -4.27
CA TYR A 108 0.90 -6.71 -2.82
C TYR A 108 2.39 -6.70 -2.50
N ARG A 109 3.17 -7.63 -3.08
CA ARG A 109 4.62 -7.69 -2.89
C ARG A 109 5.31 -6.44 -3.44
N ALA A 110 4.88 -5.95 -4.60
CA ALA A 110 5.48 -4.80 -5.24
C ALA A 110 5.33 -3.53 -4.40
N TYR A 111 4.09 -3.19 -4.02
CA TYR A 111 3.83 -2.01 -3.22
C TYR A 111 4.43 -2.09 -1.82
N SER A 112 4.52 -3.28 -1.22
CA SER A 112 5.20 -3.47 0.06
C SER A 112 6.69 -3.10 -0.04
N ARG A 113 7.39 -3.55 -1.10
CA ARG A 113 8.82 -3.23 -1.32
C ARG A 113 9.05 -1.77 -1.67
N VAL A 114 8.19 -1.20 -2.53
CA VAL A 114 8.25 0.22 -2.89
C VAL A 114 8.02 1.10 -1.67
N LEU A 115 7.06 0.76 -0.81
CA LEU A 115 6.81 1.48 0.44
C LEU A 115 8.04 1.50 1.36
N CYS A 116 8.71 0.36 1.54
CA CYS A 116 9.97 0.31 2.28
C CYS A 116 11.04 1.23 1.68
N SER A 117 11.14 1.24 0.36
CA SER A 117 12.13 2.06 -0.36
C SER A 117 11.84 3.56 -0.23
N LEU A 118 10.57 3.97 -0.36
CA LEU A 118 10.16 5.37 -0.22
C LEU A 118 10.33 5.89 1.21
N ARG A 119 10.08 5.07 2.24
CA ARG A 119 10.30 5.47 3.64
C ARG A 119 11.78 5.75 3.93
N ALA A 120 12.70 5.09 3.22
CA ALA A 120 14.12 5.41 3.33
C ALA A 120 14.47 6.79 2.76
N LEU A 121 13.57 7.44 2.01
CA LEU A 121 13.74 8.79 1.45
C LEU A 121 13.17 9.91 2.34
N ASP A 122 12.34 9.57 3.33
CA ASP A 122 11.56 10.53 4.13
C ASP A 122 12.41 11.51 4.95
N GLY A 123 13.70 11.20 5.13
CA GLY A 123 14.67 12.08 5.81
C GLY A 123 15.32 13.14 4.90
N GLN A 124 15.12 13.09 3.58
CA GLN A 124 15.84 13.95 2.63
C GLN A 124 14.98 15.10 2.09
N GLY A 125 15.64 16.22 1.77
CA GLY A 125 15.03 17.36 1.07
C GLY A 125 14.25 18.36 1.92
N THR A 126 13.46 19.19 1.23
CA THR A 126 12.74 20.31 1.83
C THR A 126 11.59 19.84 2.72
N ALA A 127 11.12 20.70 3.63
CA ALA A 127 9.98 20.38 4.50
C ALA A 127 8.72 19.98 3.71
N GLU A 128 8.48 20.66 2.60
CA GLU A 128 7.39 20.37 1.69
C GLU A 128 7.51 18.99 1.04
N LEU A 129 8.73 18.63 0.58
CA LEU A 129 8.97 17.34 -0.03
C LEU A 129 8.77 16.20 0.98
N ARG A 130 9.29 16.36 2.20
CA ARG A 130 9.09 15.41 3.30
C ARG A 130 7.62 15.24 3.64
N HIS A 131 6.88 16.34 3.74
CA HIS A 131 5.43 16.28 3.99
C HIS A 131 4.69 15.48 2.91
N ARG A 132 4.98 15.75 1.62
CA ARG A 132 4.38 15.03 0.49
C ARG A 132 4.76 13.55 0.46
N LEU A 133 6.03 13.23 0.74
CA LEU A 133 6.52 11.85 0.83
C LEU A 133 5.82 11.08 1.96
N GLY A 134 5.74 11.65 3.15
CA GLY A 134 5.06 11.03 4.29
C GLY A 134 3.57 10.79 4.04
N HIS A 135 2.88 11.78 3.46
CA HIS A 135 1.48 11.63 3.06
C HIS A 135 1.30 10.52 2.00
N PHE A 136 2.16 10.51 0.98
CA PHE A 136 2.13 9.50 -0.07
C PHE A 136 2.42 8.10 0.48
N CYS A 137 3.41 7.94 1.37
CA CYS A 137 3.73 6.67 2.03
C CYS A 137 2.56 6.14 2.86
N SER A 138 1.85 7.02 3.58
CA SER A 138 0.65 6.65 4.35
C SER A 138 -0.47 6.16 3.43
N SER A 139 -0.70 6.86 2.32
CA SER A 139 -1.69 6.47 1.31
C SER A 139 -1.31 5.12 0.64
N LEU A 140 -0.02 4.92 0.34
CA LEU A 140 0.49 3.68 -0.25
C LEU A 140 0.39 2.49 0.72
N GLN A 141 0.61 2.72 2.01
CA GLN A 141 0.36 1.72 3.04
C GLN A 141 -1.12 1.32 3.08
N GLY A 142 -2.03 2.30 2.99
CA GLY A 142 -3.46 2.05 2.85
C GLY A 142 -3.77 1.16 1.64
N LEU A 143 -3.09 1.38 0.50
CA LEU A 143 -3.26 0.54 -0.70
C LEU A 143 -2.79 -0.90 -0.45
N VAL A 144 -1.64 -1.10 0.19
CA VAL A 144 -1.13 -2.45 0.53
C VAL A 144 -2.15 -3.20 1.39
N LEU A 145 -2.71 -2.54 2.41
CA LEU A 145 -3.74 -3.11 3.28
C LEU A 145 -5.04 -3.40 2.53
N SER A 146 -5.46 -2.48 1.65
CA SER A 146 -6.66 -2.64 0.82
C SER A 146 -6.53 -3.85 -0.12
N ILE A 147 -5.36 -4.06 -0.72
CA ILE A 147 -5.08 -5.24 -1.55
C ILE A 147 -5.15 -6.51 -0.71
N ALA A 148 -4.56 -6.51 0.49
CA ALA A 148 -4.65 -7.65 1.40
C ALA A 148 -6.12 -7.97 1.77
N GLY A 149 -6.93 -6.93 2.01
CA GLY A 149 -8.37 -7.07 2.25
C GLY A 149 -9.11 -7.66 1.05
N VAL A 150 -8.82 -7.20 -0.17
CA VAL A 150 -9.38 -7.80 -1.41
C VAL A 150 -8.99 -9.27 -1.53
N MET A 151 -7.71 -9.60 -1.30
CA MET A 151 -7.25 -11.00 -1.33
C MET A 151 -8.00 -11.86 -0.33
N SER A 152 -8.15 -11.38 0.92
CA SER A 152 -8.91 -12.07 1.96
C SER A 152 -10.38 -12.28 1.56
N SER A 153 -11.06 -11.24 1.06
CA SER A 153 -12.47 -11.32 0.64
C SER A 153 -12.72 -12.28 -0.53
N LEU A 154 -11.69 -12.56 -1.33
CA LEU A 154 -11.74 -13.49 -2.46
C LEU A 154 -11.21 -14.89 -2.08
N GLY A 155 -10.86 -15.12 -0.82
CA GLY A 155 -10.30 -16.39 -0.33
C GLY A 155 -8.88 -16.68 -0.81
N TYR A 156 -8.13 -15.66 -1.24
CA TYR A 156 -6.75 -15.82 -1.69
C TYR A 156 -5.77 -15.70 -0.51
N PRO A 157 -4.76 -16.59 -0.42
CA PRO A 157 -3.77 -16.53 0.64
C PRO A 157 -2.88 -15.29 0.45
N LEU A 158 -2.63 -14.56 1.53
CA LEU A 158 -1.67 -13.46 1.48
C LEU A 158 -0.28 -14.05 1.21
N PRO A 159 0.50 -13.46 0.29
CA PRO A 159 1.85 -13.92 0.07
C PRO A 159 2.66 -13.83 1.36
N ALA A 160 3.46 -14.87 1.66
CA ALA A 160 4.52 -14.71 2.65
C ALA A 160 5.29 -13.43 2.32
N GLY A 161 5.60 -12.65 3.37
CA GLY A 161 6.32 -11.39 3.26
C GLY A 161 7.57 -11.51 2.39
N PRO A 162 8.15 -10.39 1.94
CA PRO A 162 9.33 -10.45 1.06
C PRO A 162 10.34 -11.44 1.63
N PRO A 163 10.87 -12.39 0.81
CA PRO A 163 11.80 -13.39 1.31
C PRO A 163 12.94 -12.66 1.99
N VAL A 164 13.04 -12.82 3.31
CA VAL A 164 14.29 -12.57 4.00
C VAL A 164 15.21 -13.63 3.41
N SER A 165 16.13 -13.24 2.54
CA SER A 165 17.03 -14.18 1.89
C SER A 165 17.74 -15.00 2.98
N PRO A 166 17.50 -16.32 3.09
CA PRO A 166 18.21 -17.15 4.04
C PRO A 166 19.63 -17.29 3.48
N GLY A 167 20.60 -16.59 4.05
CA GLY A 167 22.00 -16.65 3.63
C GLY A 167 22.55 -15.46 2.85
N GLY A 168 21.83 -14.34 2.77
CA GLY A 168 22.44 -13.06 2.39
C GLY A 168 23.21 -12.49 3.57
N ALA A 169 24.33 -13.10 3.96
CA ALA A 169 25.33 -12.36 4.72
C ALA A 169 25.61 -11.09 3.93
N SER A 170 25.31 -9.94 4.52
CA SER A 170 25.76 -8.65 4.05
C SER A 170 27.28 -8.72 4.02
N ILE A 171 27.86 -9.20 2.92
CA ILE A 171 29.24 -8.88 2.59
C ILE A 171 29.22 -7.36 2.56
N PRO A 172 29.89 -6.67 3.51
CA PRO A 172 29.99 -5.23 3.41
C PRO A 172 30.61 -4.96 2.03
N PRO A 173 29.99 -4.14 1.17
CA PRO A 173 30.66 -3.76 -0.06
C PRO A 173 31.99 -3.14 0.36
N ASN A 174 33.07 -3.82 0.02
CA ASN A 174 34.41 -3.31 0.22
C ASN A 174 34.48 -1.97 -0.53
N GLY A 175 34.62 -0.88 0.21
CA GLY A 175 35.09 0.41 -0.29
C GLY A 175 34.08 1.28 -1.05
N GLY A 176 33.47 2.23 -0.32
CA GLY A 176 32.86 3.44 -0.88
C GLY A 176 31.42 3.65 -0.45
N ALA A 177 31.13 4.79 0.20
CA ALA A 177 29.76 5.27 0.31
C ALA A 177 29.15 5.31 -1.11
N PRO A 178 27.89 4.87 -1.32
CA PRO A 178 27.27 4.96 -2.64
C PRO A 178 27.36 6.41 -3.11
N ASN A 179 27.95 6.62 -4.28
CA ASN A 179 28.01 7.94 -4.90
C ASN A 179 26.59 8.54 -4.91
N ASP A 180 26.44 9.78 -4.42
CA ASP A 180 25.13 10.46 -4.33
C ASP A 180 24.34 10.37 -5.64
N PHE A 181 25.04 10.42 -6.78
CA PHE A 181 24.45 10.28 -8.11
C PHE A 181 23.79 8.91 -8.36
N LEU A 182 24.45 7.80 -8.00
CA LEU A 182 23.89 6.45 -8.20
C LEU A 182 22.64 6.24 -7.35
N LYS A 183 22.66 6.74 -6.11
CA LYS A 183 21.48 6.74 -5.25
C LYS A 183 20.34 7.55 -5.87
N LYS A 184 20.60 8.77 -6.35
CA LYS A 184 19.59 9.60 -7.03
C LYS A 184 19.00 8.91 -8.26
N MET A 185 19.80 8.12 -8.98
CA MET A 185 19.34 7.33 -10.13
C MET A 185 18.46 6.14 -9.72
N ASP A 186 18.78 5.46 -8.61
CA ASP A 186 17.89 4.44 -8.03
C ASP A 186 16.55 5.06 -7.64
N ASP A 187 16.58 6.23 -6.99
CA ASP A 187 15.39 6.96 -6.57
C ASP A 187 14.55 7.45 -7.79
N PHE A 188 15.21 7.88 -8.86
CA PHE A 188 14.59 8.21 -10.15
C PHE A 188 13.82 7.01 -10.74
N TRP A 189 14.47 5.85 -10.81
CA TRP A 189 13.85 4.63 -11.36
C TRP A 189 12.74 4.08 -10.47
N LEU A 190 12.87 4.21 -9.15
CA LEU A 190 11.81 3.85 -8.20
C LEU A 190 10.51 4.59 -8.49
N LEU A 191 10.57 5.91 -8.73
CA LEU A 191 9.38 6.71 -9.04
C LEU A 191 8.75 6.31 -10.38
N LYS A 192 9.58 6.01 -11.40
CA LYS A 192 9.10 5.54 -12.72
C LYS A 192 8.43 4.16 -12.63
N GLU A 193 9.03 3.23 -11.91
CA GLU A 193 8.45 1.90 -11.70
C GLU A 193 7.13 1.98 -10.93
N LEU A 194 7.07 2.79 -9.89
CA LEU A 194 5.84 3.01 -9.14
C LEU A 194 4.72 3.56 -10.02
N GLN A 195 5.05 4.47 -10.95
CA GLN A 195 4.08 4.96 -11.93
C GLN A 195 3.53 3.83 -12.81
N THR A 196 4.40 2.97 -13.33
CA THR A 196 3.99 1.82 -14.16
C THR A 196 3.15 0.82 -13.35
N TRP A 197 3.52 0.55 -12.10
CA TRP A 197 2.73 -0.30 -11.20
C TRP A 197 1.33 0.26 -10.96
N LEU A 198 1.20 1.54 -10.61
CA LEU A 198 -0.12 2.15 -10.33
C LEU A 198 -1.04 2.10 -11.54
N TRP A 199 -0.54 2.43 -12.73
CA TRP A 199 -1.32 2.37 -13.97
C TRP A 199 -1.78 0.94 -14.28
N ARG A 200 -0.89 -0.03 -14.10
CA ARG A 200 -1.17 -1.45 -14.34
C ARG A 200 -2.18 -2.00 -13.33
N SER A 201 -1.99 -1.74 -12.04
CA SER A 201 -2.92 -2.21 -11.00
C SER A 201 -4.32 -1.61 -11.17
N ALA A 202 -4.45 -0.35 -11.59
CA ALA A 202 -5.76 0.25 -11.88
C ALA A 202 -6.53 -0.52 -12.97
N LYS A 203 -5.84 -0.99 -14.02
CA LYS A 203 -6.44 -1.84 -15.05
C LYS A 203 -6.84 -3.21 -14.49
N ASP A 204 -6.00 -3.80 -13.65
CA ASP A 204 -6.28 -5.10 -13.05
C ASP A 204 -7.48 -5.06 -12.10
N PHE A 205 -7.61 -4.03 -11.26
CA PHE A 205 -8.79 -3.88 -10.41
C PHE A 205 -10.06 -3.63 -11.21
N ASN A 206 -9.99 -2.84 -12.29
CA ASN A 206 -11.11 -2.69 -13.21
C ASN A 206 -11.52 -4.01 -13.87
N ARG A 207 -10.56 -4.86 -14.23
CA ARG A 207 -10.82 -6.20 -14.77
C ARG A 207 -11.42 -7.11 -13.70
N LEU A 208 -10.90 -7.08 -12.48
CA LEU A 208 -11.38 -7.91 -11.36
C LEU A 208 -12.80 -7.52 -10.95
N LYS A 209 -13.10 -6.23 -10.88
CA LYS A 209 -14.43 -5.69 -10.60
C LYS A 209 -15.49 -6.24 -11.56
N LYS A 210 -15.17 -6.37 -12.85
CA LYS A 210 -16.10 -6.92 -13.86
C LYS A 210 -16.44 -8.39 -13.66
N LYS A 211 -15.62 -9.14 -12.92
CA LYS A 211 -15.82 -10.57 -12.67
C LYS A 211 -16.61 -10.86 -11.38
N VAL A 212 -16.59 -9.93 -10.43
CA VAL A 212 -17.30 -10.09 -9.16
C VAL A 212 -18.77 -9.72 -9.36
N PRO A 213 -19.73 -10.63 -9.09
CA PRO A 213 -21.14 -10.31 -9.17
C PRO A 213 -21.49 -9.16 -8.22
N PRO A 214 -22.43 -8.27 -8.58
CA PRO A 214 -22.94 -7.29 -7.63
C PRO A 214 -23.56 -8.02 -6.42
N ALA A 215 -23.31 -7.52 -5.21
CA ALA A 215 -23.74 -8.14 -3.95
C ALA A 215 -25.26 -8.43 -3.86
N VAL A 216 -26.06 -7.78 -4.72
CA VAL A 216 -27.51 -8.01 -4.86
C VAL A 216 -27.83 -9.40 -5.43
N VAL A 217 -26.94 -10.02 -6.21
CA VAL A 217 -27.21 -11.31 -6.86
C VAL A 217 -27.00 -12.49 -5.91
N THR A 218 -26.06 -12.39 -4.96
CA THR A 218 -25.77 -13.46 -4.00
C THR A 218 -26.89 -13.67 -2.98
N LEU A 219 -27.62 -12.61 -2.59
CA LEU A 219 -28.76 -12.73 -1.68
C LEU A 219 -29.99 -13.40 -2.30
N ARG A 220 -30.09 -13.48 -3.64
CA ARG A 220 -31.28 -14.03 -4.32
C ARG A 220 -31.26 -15.55 -4.47
N MET A 221 -30.14 -16.22 -4.20
CA MET A 221 -30.03 -17.68 -4.35
C MET A 221 -30.31 -18.47 -3.06
N GLU A 222 -30.32 -17.84 -1.88
CA GLU A 222 -30.58 -18.54 -0.61
C GLU A 222 -32.07 -18.53 -0.18
N ALA A 223 -32.94 -17.81 -0.88
CA ALA A 223 -34.36 -17.68 -0.51
C ALA A 223 -35.32 -18.65 -1.23
N ARG A 224 -34.83 -19.75 -1.82
CA ARG A 224 -35.66 -20.81 -2.40
C ARG A 224 -35.24 -22.18 -1.88
N GLY A 225 -35.72 -22.51 -0.70
CA GLY A 225 -35.62 -23.85 -0.16
C GLY A 225 -36.07 -23.89 1.29
N PHE A 226 -37.38 -23.79 1.53
CA PHE A 226 -38.15 -24.51 2.54
C PHE A 226 -39.63 -24.45 2.15
#